data_AF-A0A2T1M0T8-F1
#
_entry.id   AF-A0A2T1M0T8-F1
#
_cell.length_a   1.000
_cell.length_b   1.000
_cell.length_c   1.000
_cell.angle_alpha   90.00
_cell.angle_beta   90.00
_cell.angle_gamma   90.00
#
_symmetry.space_group_name_H-M   'P 1'
#
loop_
_entity.id
_entity.type
_entity.pdbx_description
1 polymer ?
#
loop_
_entity_poly.entity_id
_entity_poly.type
_entity_poly.pdbx_seq_one_letter_code
_entity_poly.pdbx_strand_id
1 'polypeptide(L)'
;MEIWLLLAVLGIFTYIILKRSVANMTKTPLGLIWLVMMAPAIIWSVWWLVYGEDKPIPPLLLIGPFVLCPLLYWWLIQVGRPQNEKSQQVPLQATLSDNNINLNPEANPLSESDSNIRPITATEEKVLRDCFPWGVYYLQHIDYRPQAILCRGKLRAVPEDAYNTVKGNVEKEFGDRFLVLFQESLQGQPFFALVSNPWAKNENQDLEKEKLTRPFLALGLLLITLFTTTVIGSELSGVTAEQLQANSSLLIRGLPYSLGIITVLGIHELSHYLTTVRYNIRATLPYFIPIPFFLGTFGAFISLRSPVPHRKALFDVAISGPWGGVLVTIPLLFWGLTLSDTVPIDPKVSSLLNFESLNPRFSFLLALIAKFAMGSSLESGLAIHLHPLAVAGYVGLIVTALNLMPVGQLDGGNMIHAMFGQKTALMVGQLTRILMLVLAVIQPDFLLWAILLLLMPVNAQPALNDVTELDNKRDFIGLVSLALLLFILLPLPGVIAGLLNI
;
A
#
# COMPACT_ATOMS: atom_id res chain seq x y z
N MET A 1 -29.90 8.74 -8.86
CA MET A 1 -29.92 8.60 -7.38
C MET A 1 -28.57 8.13 -6.84
N GLU A 2 -27.85 7.28 -7.57
CA GLU A 2 -26.53 6.75 -7.17
C GLU A 2 -25.41 7.81 -7.11
N ILE A 3 -25.33 8.75 -8.07
CA ILE A 3 -24.28 9.80 -8.10
C ILE A 3 -24.30 10.68 -6.84
N TRP A 4 -25.47 11.00 -6.31
CA TRP A 4 -25.61 11.81 -5.10
C TRP A 4 -25.17 11.07 -3.84
N LEU A 5 -25.44 9.77 -3.77
CA LEU A 5 -25.00 8.92 -2.68
C LEU A 5 -23.47 8.74 -2.73
N LEU A 6 -22.91 8.57 -3.93
CA LEU A 6 -21.47 8.49 -4.17
C LEU A 6 -20.78 9.81 -3.80
N LEU A 7 -21.35 10.96 -4.16
CA LEU A 7 -20.81 12.27 -3.81
C LEU A 7 -20.90 12.57 -2.31
N ALA A 8 -21.97 12.11 -1.63
CA ALA A 8 -22.09 12.21 -0.18
C ALA A 8 -21.06 11.33 0.55
N VAL A 9 -20.87 10.08 0.11
CA VAL A 9 -19.86 9.17 0.67
C VAL A 9 -18.45 9.72 0.43
N LEU A 10 -18.16 10.18 -0.79
CA LEU A 10 -16.88 10.81 -1.14
C LEU A 10 -16.63 12.09 -0.32
N GLY A 11 -17.66 12.90 -0.10
CA GLY A 11 -17.58 14.12 0.73
C GLY A 11 -17.27 13.84 2.19
N ILE A 12 -17.92 12.84 2.79
CA ILE A 12 -17.66 12.43 4.18
C ILE A 12 -16.25 11.86 4.30
N PHE A 13 -15.85 10.99 3.38
CA PHE A 13 -14.55 10.34 3.39
C PHE A 13 -13.40 11.34 3.22
N THR A 14 -13.51 12.27 2.27
CA THR A 14 -12.52 13.34 2.06
C THR A 14 -12.39 14.26 3.27
N TYR A 15 -13.50 14.61 3.93
CA TYR A 15 -13.48 15.42 5.15
C TYR A 15 -12.77 14.71 6.32
N ILE A 16 -13.05 13.43 6.52
CA ILE A 16 -12.38 12.62 7.58
C ILE A 16 -10.88 12.53 7.33
N ILE A 17 -10.47 12.33 6.07
CA ILE A 17 -9.05 12.27 5.69
C ILE A 17 -8.38 13.62 5.96
N LEU A 18 -8.96 14.73 5.48
CA LEU A 18 -8.42 16.08 5.69
C LEU A 18 -8.26 16.40 7.18
N LYS A 19 -9.24 16.01 8.01
CA LYS A 19 -9.18 16.20 9.46
C LYS A 19 -8.03 15.42 10.11
N ARG A 20 -7.68 14.24 9.59
CA ARG A 20 -6.58 13.43 10.12
C ARG A 20 -5.21 13.83 9.57
N SER A 21 -5.13 14.23 8.30
CA SER A 21 -3.85 14.44 7.62
C SER A 21 -3.40 15.90 7.57
N VAL A 22 -4.32 16.86 7.43
CA VAL A 22 -3.98 18.27 7.16
C VAL A 22 -4.26 19.19 8.35
N ALA A 23 -5.14 18.82 9.27
CA ALA A 23 -5.54 19.67 10.40
C ALA A 23 -4.37 20.17 11.27
N ASN A 24 -3.29 19.40 11.39
CA ASN A 24 -2.11 19.78 12.18
C ASN A 24 -1.03 20.51 11.35
N MET A 25 -1.20 20.64 10.03
CA MET A 25 -0.19 21.17 9.11
C MET A 25 -0.44 22.61 8.67
N THR A 26 -1.66 23.13 8.85
CA THR A 26 -2.07 24.46 8.37
C THR A 26 -3.12 25.09 9.27
N LYS A 27 -3.09 26.43 9.39
CA LYS A 27 -4.12 27.25 10.04
C LYS A 27 -5.31 27.57 9.12
N THR A 28 -5.27 27.14 7.84
CA THR A 28 -6.40 27.37 6.93
C THR A 28 -7.64 26.57 7.36
N PRO A 29 -8.85 27.15 7.22
CA PRO A 29 -10.08 26.49 7.65
C PRO A 29 -10.31 25.22 6.81
N LEU A 30 -10.50 24.10 7.51
CA LEU A 30 -10.59 22.77 6.91
C LEU A 30 -11.70 22.67 5.84
N GLY A 31 -12.81 23.38 6.03
CA GLY A 31 -13.93 23.41 5.08
C GLY A 31 -13.57 24.02 3.73
N LEU A 32 -12.61 24.96 3.69
CA LEU A 32 -12.19 25.61 2.45
C LEU A 32 -11.24 24.70 1.64
N ILE A 33 -10.36 23.98 2.34
CA ILE A 33 -9.52 22.94 1.74
C ILE A 33 -10.38 21.79 1.21
N TRP A 34 -11.40 21.39 1.98
CA TRP A 34 -12.36 20.36 1.59
C TRP A 34 -13.14 20.75 0.33
N LEU A 35 -13.62 22.00 0.24
CA LEU A 35 -14.34 22.49 -0.92
C LEU A 35 -13.47 22.46 -2.18
N VAL A 36 -12.20 22.86 -2.08
CA VAL A 36 -11.24 22.80 -3.20
C VAL A 36 -11.00 21.35 -3.64
N MET A 37 -10.91 20.39 -2.71
CA MET A 37 -10.76 18.98 -3.04
C MET A 37 -12.02 18.35 -3.65
N MET A 38 -13.21 18.79 -3.24
CA MET A 38 -14.49 18.29 -3.77
C MET A 38 -14.94 19.00 -5.06
N ALA A 39 -14.32 20.13 -5.43
CA ALA A 39 -14.71 20.94 -6.58
C ALA A 39 -14.77 20.16 -7.90
N PRO A 40 -13.82 19.28 -8.26
CA PRO A 40 -13.92 18.50 -9.49
C PRO A 40 -15.16 17.58 -9.51
N ALA A 41 -15.42 16.87 -8.41
CA ALA A 41 -16.56 15.98 -8.27
C ALA A 41 -17.91 16.74 -8.32
N ILE A 42 -17.97 17.92 -7.70
CA ILE A 42 -19.15 18.79 -7.72
C ILE A 42 -19.39 19.34 -9.14
N ILE A 43 -18.35 19.83 -9.82
CA ILE A 43 -18.45 20.42 -11.16
C ILE A 43 -18.96 19.39 -12.18
N TRP A 44 -18.47 18.15 -12.15
CA TRP A 44 -18.94 17.12 -13.08
C TRP A 44 -20.32 16.58 -12.73
N SER A 45 -20.64 16.47 -11.44
CA SER A 45 -21.99 16.07 -11.02
C SER A 45 -23.04 17.11 -11.42
N VAL A 46 -22.71 18.40 -11.32
CA VAL A 46 -23.57 19.50 -11.82
C VAL A 46 -23.67 19.47 -13.34
N TRP A 47 -22.57 19.19 -14.05
CA TRP A 47 -22.59 19.06 -15.51
C TRP A 47 -23.55 17.96 -15.98
N TRP A 48 -23.47 16.77 -15.39
CA TRP A 48 -24.38 15.66 -15.70
C TRP A 48 -25.83 15.98 -15.35
N LEU A 49 -26.10 16.73 -14.28
CA LEU A 49 -27.44 17.15 -13.93
C LEU A 49 -28.05 18.14 -14.95
N VAL A 50 -27.24 19.02 -15.53
CA VAL A 50 -27.72 20.06 -16.46
C VAL A 50 -27.81 19.57 -17.91
N TYR A 51 -26.86 18.73 -18.35
CA TYR A 51 -26.73 18.36 -19.77
C TYR A 51 -27.05 16.90 -20.08
N GLY A 52 -27.31 16.06 -19.06
CA GLY A 52 -27.55 14.63 -19.21
C GLY A 52 -26.27 13.81 -19.45
N GLU A 53 -26.37 12.48 -19.33
CA GLU A 53 -25.24 11.55 -19.48
C GLU A 53 -24.77 11.43 -20.95
N ASP A 54 -25.62 11.80 -21.91
CA ASP A 54 -25.37 11.63 -23.35
C ASP A 54 -24.42 12.68 -23.95
N LYS A 55 -24.07 13.74 -23.21
CA LYS A 55 -23.16 14.80 -23.68
C LYS A 55 -21.80 14.73 -22.98
N PRO A 56 -20.70 14.53 -23.73
CA PRO A 56 -19.37 14.50 -23.14
C PRO A 56 -19.02 15.85 -22.50
N ILE A 57 -18.36 15.79 -21.33
CA ILE A 57 -17.88 16.97 -20.62
C ILE A 57 -16.82 17.66 -21.49
N PRO A 58 -16.89 18.99 -21.70
CA PRO A 58 -15.88 19.73 -22.44
C PRO A 58 -14.48 19.48 -21.85
N PRO A 59 -13.43 19.30 -22.68
CA PRO A 59 -12.09 19.00 -22.20
C PRO A 59 -11.57 20.02 -21.18
N LEU A 60 -11.95 21.29 -21.32
CA LEU A 60 -11.59 22.37 -20.40
C LEU A 60 -12.23 22.22 -19.01
N LEU A 61 -13.48 21.75 -18.93
CA LEU A 61 -14.21 21.49 -17.68
C LEU A 61 -13.81 20.15 -17.05
N LEU A 62 -13.31 19.22 -17.85
CA LEU A 62 -12.72 17.99 -17.37
C LEU A 62 -11.32 18.25 -16.78
N ILE A 63 -10.43 18.92 -17.52
CA ILE A 63 -9.02 19.10 -17.18
C ILE A 63 -8.80 20.30 -16.24
N GLY A 64 -9.56 21.38 -16.41
CA GLY A 64 -9.39 22.63 -15.66
C GLY A 64 -9.42 22.42 -14.14
N PRO A 65 -10.47 21.79 -13.57
CA PRO A 65 -10.52 21.50 -12.13
C PRO A 65 -9.36 20.63 -11.64
N PHE A 66 -8.88 19.67 -12.44
CA PHE A 66 -7.76 18.80 -12.08
C PHE A 66 -6.40 19.52 -12.05
N VAL A 67 -6.22 20.60 -12.80
CA VAL A 67 -4.98 21.39 -12.76
C VAL A 67 -5.09 22.48 -11.69
N LEU A 68 -6.24 23.14 -11.60
CA LEU A 68 -6.42 24.35 -10.79
C LEU A 68 -6.65 24.03 -9.31
N CYS A 69 -7.37 22.94 -9.00
CA CYS A 69 -7.65 22.57 -7.60
C CYS A 69 -6.40 22.10 -6.83
N PRO A 70 -5.48 21.29 -7.39
CA PRO A 70 -4.24 20.95 -6.70
C PRO A 70 -3.31 22.14 -6.46
N LEU A 71 -3.27 23.09 -7.40
CA LEU A 71 -2.50 24.33 -7.24
C LEU A 71 -3.09 25.20 -6.13
N LEU A 72 -4.41 25.36 -6.09
CA LEU A 72 -5.10 26.08 -5.01
C LEU A 72 -4.94 25.37 -3.66
N TYR A 73 -5.05 24.05 -3.63
CA TYR A 73 -4.83 23.23 -2.43
C TYR A 73 -3.41 23.43 -1.90
N TRP A 74 -2.40 23.35 -2.76
CA TRP A 74 -1.00 23.55 -2.37
C TRP A 74 -0.75 24.97 -1.87
N TRP A 75 -1.31 25.97 -2.56
CA TRP A 75 -1.20 27.37 -2.17
C TRP A 75 -1.85 27.64 -0.81
N LEU A 76 -3.06 27.13 -0.56
CA LEU A 76 -3.75 27.25 0.72
C LEU A 76 -2.95 26.65 1.88
N ILE A 77 -2.35 25.48 1.66
CA ILE A 77 -1.50 24.85 2.68
C ILE A 77 -0.24 25.68 2.94
N GLN A 78 0.40 26.23 1.90
CA GLN A 78 1.57 27.09 2.05
C GLN A 78 1.25 28.38 2.82
N VAL A 79 0.13 29.03 2.48
CA VAL A 79 -0.29 30.29 3.11
C VAL A 79 -0.65 30.08 4.59
N GLY A 80 -1.29 28.96 4.93
CA GLY A 80 -1.66 28.66 6.31
C GLY A 80 -0.57 27.95 7.12
N ARG A 81 0.63 27.74 6.58
CA ARG A 81 1.71 27.04 7.29
C ARG A 81 2.20 27.91 8.46
N PRO A 82 2.20 27.41 9.71
CA PRO A 82 2.73 28.19 10.83
C PRO A 82 4.21 28.52 10.58
N GLN A 83 4.57 29.80 10.64
CA GLN A 83 5.97 30.21 10.65
C GLN A 83 6.60 29.69 11.95
N ASN A 84 7.62 28.83 11.84
CA ASN A 84 8.51 28.55 12.96
C ASN A 84 9.20 29.86 13.33
N GLU A 85 8.87 30.41 14.50
CA GLU A 85 9.67 31.46 15.11
C GLU A 85 11.11 30.94 15.21
N LYS A 86 12.01 31.69 14.58
CA LYS A 86 13.45 31.49 14.65
C LYS A 86 13.86 31.49 16.12
N SER A 87 14.72 30.54 16.47
CA SER A 87 15.54 30.54 17.68
C SER A 87 16.09 31.94 17.96
N GLN A 88 15.47 32.65 18.90
CA GLN A 88 16.09 33.81 19.55
C GLN A 88 17.00 33.26 20.65
N GLN A 89 18.31 33.39 20.39
CA GLN A 89 19.33 33.41 21.43
C GLN A 89 18.94 34.49 22.44
N VAL A 90 18.66 34.09 23.68
CA VAL A 90 18.57 35.02 24.82
C VAL A 90 19.98 35.17 25.39
N PRO A 91 20.59 36.37 25.37
CA PRO A 91 21.78 36.65 26.16
C PRO A 91 21.39 36.70 27.64
N LEU A 92 22.19 36.07 28.50
CA LEU A 92 22.14 36.28 29.94
C LEU A 92 22.25 37.78 30.23
N GLN A 93 21.24 38.37 30.90
CA GLN A 93 21.45 39.40 31.91
C GLN A 93 20.18 39.68 32.74
N ALA A 94 20.45 39.86 34.05
CA ALA A 94 19.61 40.48 35.08
C ALA A 94 18.45 39.66 35.69
N THR A 95 18.81 38.87 36.70
CA THR A 95 18.05 38.75 37.96
C THR A 95 17.65 40.12 38.50
N LEU A 96 16.40 40.28 38.96
CA LEU A 96 16.02 40.68 40.32
C LEU A 96 14.51 40.93 40.43
N SER A 97 13.95 40.51 41.58
CA SER A 97 12.74 41.02 42.26
C SER A 97 11.46 40.17 42.19
N ASP A 98 11.30 39.34 43.23
CA ASP A 98 10.15 39.29 44.14
C ASP A 98 8.73 39.58 43.61
N ASN A 99 7.84 38.59 43.68
CA ASN A 99 6.84 38.52 44.76
C ASN A 99 5.82 37.37 44.58
N ASN A 100 5.83 36.46 45.55
CA ASN A 100 4.71 36.08 46.42
C ASN A 100 3.41 35.39 45.89
N ILE A 101 3.17 34.22 46.52
CA ILE A 101 1.90 33.64 47.05
C ILE A 101 1.28 32.42 46.32
N ASN A 102 1.60 31.26 46.90
CA ASN A 102 0.74 30.15 47.37
C ASN A 102 -0.62 29.82 46.72
N LEU A 103 -0.68 28.59 46.19
CA LEU A 103 -1.54 27.43 46.56
C LEU A 103 -3.06 27.63 46.70
N ASN A 104 -3.84 27.02 45.79
CA ASN A 104 -4.49 25.72 46.06
C ASN A 104 -5.10 25.07 44.79
N PRO A 105 -5.42 23.75 44.85
CA PRO A 105 -5.40 22.84 43.70
C PRO A 105 -6.80 22.35 43.32
N GLU A 106 -7.07 22.21 42.02
CA GLU A 106 -8.12 21.31 41.54
C GLU A 106 -8.03 21.17 40.02
N ALA A 107 -7.43 20.07 39.56
CA ALA A 107 -7.86 19.32 38.37
C ALA A 107 -6.89 18.14 38.15
N ASN A 108 -7.45 16.93 38.17
CA ASN A 108 -6.82 15.67 37.75
C ASN A 108 -6.04 15.82 36.43
N PRO A 109 -4.77 15.37 36.36
CA PRO A 109 -4.19 14.96 35.09
C PRO A 109 -4.41 13.45 34.91
N LEU A 110 -5.46 13.09 34.17
CA LEU A 110 -5.52 11.78 33.53
C LEU A 110 -4.57 11.80 32.33
N SER A 111 -3.33 11.39 32.60
CA SER A 111 -2.44 10.62 31.71
C SER A 111 -2.45 11.00 30.23
N GLU A 112 -1.68 12.04 29.89
CA GLU A 112 -0.99 12.07 28.60
C GLU A 112 0.10 10.98 28.64
N SER A 113 -0.02 9.96 27.79
CA SER A 113 1.03 8.97 27.59
C SER A 113 2.22 9.64 26.92
N ASP A 114 3.10 10.18 27.75
CA ASP A 114 4.26 10.96 27.35
C ASP A 114 5.31 10.02 26.74
N SER A 115 5.28 9.83 25.43
CA SER A 115 6.34 9.15 24.67
C SER A 115 7.56 10.07 24.46
N ASN A 116 7.86 10.92 25.44
CA ASN A 116 8.99 11.82 25.41
C ASN A 116 10.24 11.00 25.72
N ILE A 117 11.14 10.89 24.74
CA ILE A 117 12.52 10.43 25.00
C ILE A 117 13.06 11.37 26.08
N ARG A 118 13.29 10.85 27.30
CA ARG A 118 14.00 11.63 28.32
C ARG A 118 15.32 12.08 27.70
N PRO A 119 15.67 13.38 27.77
CA PRO A 119 16.96 13.85 27.28
C PRO A 119 18.07 13.01 27.89
N ILE A 120 18.89 12.40 27.03
CA ILE A 120 20.07 11.64 27.42
C ILE A 120 20.95 12.56 28.29
N THR A 121 21.34 12.10 29.49
CA THR A 121 22.22 12.89 30.35
C THR A 121 23.61 12.98 29.72
N ALA A 122 24.39 14.01 30.07
CA ALA A 122 25.76 14.16 29.55
C ALA A 122 26.67 12.93 29.81
N THR A 123 26.34 12.13 30.82
CA THR A 123 26.98 10.83 31.10
C THR A 123 26.54 9.75 30.11
N GLU A 124 25.24 9.62 29.85
CA GLU A 124 24.70 8.68 28.87
C GLU A 124 25.16 9.02 27.43
N GLU A 125 25.40 10.30 27.09
CA GLU A 125 25.96 10.66 25.77
C GLU A 125 27.38 10.10 25.58
N LYS A 126 28.21 10.12 26.63
CA LYS A 126 29.56 9.53 26.55
C LYS A 126 29.49 8.03 26.31
N VAL A 127 28.65 7.32 27.07
CA VAL A 127 28.40 5.89 26.88
C VAL A 127 27.89 5.61 25.47
N LEU A 128 26.99 6.45 24.96
CA LEU A 128 26.48 6.33 23.60
C LEU A 128 27.59 6.50 22.56
N ARG A 129 28.52 7.45 22.75
CA ARG A 129 29.69 7.61 21.85
C ARG A 129 30.60 6.39 21.86
N ASP A 130 30.79 5.78 23.03
CA ASP A 130 31.60 4.57 23.19
C ASP A 130 30.97 3.35 22.48
N CYS A 131 29.65 3.36 22.25
CA CYS A 131 28.95 2.34 21.46
C CYS A 131 29.32 2.34 19.97
N PHE A 132 30.01 3.38 19.47
CA PHE A 132 30.44 3.50 18.06
C PHE A 132 31.97 3.40 17.91
N PRO A 133 32.53 2.19 17.71
CA PRO A 133 33.97 2.02 17.53
C PRO A 133 34.47 2.72 16.27
N TRP A 134 35.62 3.41 16.37
CA TRP A 134 36.22 4.16 15.27
C TRP A 134 36.51 3.30 14.02
N GLY A 135 36.86 2.03 14.19
CA GLY A 135 37.10 1.09 13.09
C GLY A 135 35.83 0.66 12.34
N VAL A 136 34.65 0.86 12.94
CA VAL A 136 33.37 0.39 12.43
C VAL A 136 32.54 1.55 11.89
N TYR A 137 32.30 2.55 12.73
CA TYR A 137 31.55 3.76 12.40
C TYR A 137 32.14 4.96 13.13
N TYR A 138 32.71 5.90 12.39
CA TYR A 138 33.26 7.12 12.96
C TYR A 138 32.16 8.15 13.21
N LEU A 139 31.63 8.18 14.44
CA LEU A 139 30.61 9.12 14.87
C LEU A 139 31.15 10.56 14.92
N GLN A 140 30.49 11.48 14.22
CA GLN A 140 30.89 12.89 14.11
C GLN A 140 29.96 13.81 14.91
N HIS A 141 28.65 13.66 14.69
CA HIS A 141 27.63 14.53 15.27
C HIS A 141 26.47 13.71 15.80
N ILE A 142 25.93 14.14 16.94
CA ILE A 142 24.70 13.60 17.53
C ILE A 142 23.68 14.72 17.52
N ASP A 143 22.60 14.54 16.76
CA ASP A 143 21.51 15.50 16.68
C ASP A 143 20.29 14.98 17.44
N TYR A 144 19.86 15.74 18.44
CA TYR A 144 18.69 15.41 19.24
C TYR A 144 17.42 15.91 18.53
N ARG A 145 16.52 14.99 18.18
CA ARG A 145 15.17 15.29 17.70
C ARG A 145 14.15 14.82 18.74
N PRO A 146 12.94 15.41 18.78
CA PRO A 146 11.92 15.06 19.78
C PRO A 146 11.57 13.56 19.84
N GLN A 147 11.69 12.86 18.71
CA GLN A 147 11.30 11.46 18.55
C GLN A 147 12.47 10.52 18.22
N ALA A 148 13.70 11.04 18.06
CA ALA A 148 14.85 10.24 17.67
C ALA A 148 16.18 10.93 18.01
N ILE A 149 17.21 10.13 18.26
CA ILE A 149 18.59 10.61 18.39
C ILE A 149 19.34 10.18 17.14
N LEU A 150 19.78 11.17 16.34
CA LEU A 150 20.45 10.91 15.07
C LEU A 150 21.96 10.94 15.27
N CYS A 151 22.59 9.79 15.08
CA CYS A 151 24.02 9.58 15.16
C CYS A 151 24.61 9.60 13.75
N ARG A 152 25.19 10.74 13.36
CA ARG A 152 25.78 10.98 12.03
C ARG A 152 27.28 10.82 12.05
N GLY A 153 27.82 10.21 11.01
CA GLY A 153 29.22 9.83 10.93
C GLY A 153 29.60 9.16 9.63
N LYS A 154 30.79 8.55 9.60
CA LYS A 154 31.32 7.86 8.43
C LYS A 154 31.41 6.35 8.68
N LEU A 155 30.74 5.58 7.85
CA LEU A 155 30.85 4.13 7.83
C LEU A 155 32.25 3.70 7.35
N ARG A 156 32.86 2.73 8.05
CA ARG A 156 34.22 2.22 7.75
C ARG A 156 34.30 0.70 7.64
N ALA A 157 33.33 -0.01 8.21
CA ALA A 157 33.14 -1.45 8.05
C ALA A 157 32.01 -1.77 7.06
N VAL A 158 31.84 -3.06 6.75
CA VAL A 158 30.70 -3.56 5.98
C VAL A 158 29.39 -3.19 6.72
N PRO A 159 28.34 -2.72 6.04
CA PRO A 159 27.09 -2.26 6.67
C PRO A 159 26.47 -3.26 7.65
N GLU A 160 26.49 -4.55 7.32
CA GLU A 160 25.92 -5.63 8.13
C GLU A 160 26.67 -5.80 9.46
N ASP A 161 28.00 -5.84 9.41
CA ASP A 161 28.86 -5.94 10.60
C ASP A 161 28.77 -4.68 11.46
N ALA A 162 28.69 -3.52 10.82
CA ALA A 162 28.55 -2.24 11.52
C ALA A 162 27.24 -2.16 12.28
N TYR A 163 26.14 -2.58 11.65
CA TYR A 163 24.83 -2.61 12.30
C TYR A 163 24.84 -3.55 13.51
N ASN A 164 25.33 -4.79 13.34
CA ASN A 164 25.34 -5.78 14.41
C ASN A 164 26.21 -5.33 15.59
N THR A 165 27.36 -4.71 15.33
CA THR A 165 28.25 -4.20 16.37
C THR A 165 27.62 -3.06 17.16
N VAL A 166 27.11 -2.03 16.46
CA VAL A 166 26.49 -0.86 17.12
C VAL A 166 25.23 -1.27 17.87
N LYS A 167 24.38 -2.11 17.27
CA LYS A 167 23.18 -2.64 17.90
C LYS A 167 23.53 -3.39 19.20
N GLY A 168 24.48 -4.32 19.14
CA GLY A 168 24.90 -5.09 20.31
C GLY A 168 25.47 -4.23 21.44
N ASN A 169 26.25 -3.20 21.09
CA ASN A 169 26.79 -2.25 22.08
C ASN A 169 25.67 -1.43 22.74
N VAL A 170 24.73 -0.92 21.95
CA VAL A 170 23.59 -0.14 22.46
C VAL A 170 22.68 -1.00 23.33
N GLU A 171 22.34 -2.22 22.91
CA GLU A 171 21.51 -3.15 23.69
C GLU A 171 22.19 -3.55 25.01
N LYS A 172 23.53 -3.65 25.02
CA LYS A 172 24.29 -3.94 26.24
C LYS A 172 24.25 -2.79 27.26
N GLU A 173 24.38 -1.55 26.81
CA GLU A 173 24.47 -0.38 27.69
C GLU A 173 23.10 0.22 28.04
N PHE A 174 22.14 0.19 27.12
CA PHE A 174 20.82 0.81 27.26
C PHE A 174 19.66 -0.18 27.33
N GLY A 175 19.93 -1.49 27.24
CA GLY A 175 18.90 -2.54 27.23
C GLY A 175 17.92 -2.40 26.07
N ASP A 176 16.67 -2.78 26.30
CA ASP A 176 15.60 -2.68 25.31
C ASP A 176 15.02 -1.25 25.16
N ARG A 177 15.65 -0.22 25.75
CA ARG A 177 15.10 1.15 25.77
C ARG A 177 15.03 1.78 24.37
N PHE A 178 16.00 1.46 23.51
CA PHE A 178 16.13 2.06 22.19
C PHE A 178 16.06 1.01 21.09
N LEU A 179 15.30 1.32 20.06
CA LEU A 179 15.34 0.65 18.78
C LEU A 179 16.41 1.32 17.91
N VAL A 180 17.40 0.54 17.46
CA VAL A 180 18.48 1.03 16.61
C VAL A 180 18.08 0.87 15.14
N LEU A 181 17.88 1.99 14.46
CA LEU A 181 17.70 2.06 13.02
C LEU A 181 19.00 2.50 12.35
N PHE A 182 19.28 1.94 11.18
CA PHE A 182 20.42 2.26 10.35
C PHE A 182 19.91 2.56 8.94
N GLN A 183 19.99 3.83 8.57
CA GLN A 183 19.30 4.39 7.41
C GLN A 183 20.24 5.25 6.58
N GLU A 184 19.86 5.51 5.33
CA GLU A 184 20.55 6.45 4.46
C GLU A 184 19.84 7.80 4.45
N SER A 185 20.62 8.88 4.49
CA SER A 185 20.09 10.22 4.23
C SER A 185 19.73 10.38 2.76
N LEU A 186 18.95 11.43 2.41
CA LEU A 186 18.64 11.76 1.01
C LEU A 186 19.89 12.05 0.15
N GLN A 187 21.02 12.32 0.80
CA GLN A 187 22.33 12.54 0.20
C GLN A 187 23.15 11.25 0.07
N GLY A 188 22.60 10.09 0.47
CA GLY A 188 23.26 8.78 0.41
C GLY A 188 24.25 8.53 1.54
N GLN A 189 24.24 9.35 2.60
CA GLN A 189 25.15 9.15 3.75
C GLN A 189 24.47 8.30 4.82
N PRO A 190 25.07 7.18 5.26
CA PRO A 190 24.49 6.29 6.26
C PRO A 190 24.58 6.89 7.67
N PHE A 191 23.49 6.81 8.42
CA PHE A 191 23.40 7.29 9.79
C PHE A 191 22.61 6.32 10.66
N PHE A 192 22.92 6.32 11.96
CA PHE A 192 22.15 5.57 12.95
C PHE A 192 21.10 6.50 13.58
N ALA A 193 19.91 5.97 13.82
CA ALA A 193 18.88 6.64 14.58
C ALA A 193 18.45 5.76 15.74
N LEU A 194 18.46 6.30 16.96
CA LEU A 194 17.90 5.64 18.13
C LEU A 194 16.52 6.22 18.38
N VAL A 195 15.51 5.37 18.33
CA VAL A 195 14.12 5.73 18.62
C VAL A 195 13.71 5.01 19.90
N SER A 196 12.83 5.60 20.71
CA SER A 196 12.26 4.89 21.85
C SER A 196 11.64 3.57 21.37
N ASN A 197 11.92 2.49 22.08
CA ASN A 197 11.33 1.21 21.75
C ASN A 197 9.91 1.13 22.36
N PRO A 198 8.83 1.23 21.56
CA PRO A 198 7.47 1.09 22.10
C PRO A 198 7.16 -0.34 22.51
N TRP A 199 8.02 -1.30 22.16
CA TRP A 199 7.90 -2.72 22.51
C TRP A 199 8.90 -3.14 23.57
N ALA A 200 9.61 -2.20 24.21
CA ALA A 200 10.46 -2.51 25.34
C ALA A 200 9.63 -3.30 26.36
N LYS A 201 10.20 -4.39 26.90
CA LYS A 201 9.57 -5.16 27.97
C LYS A 201 9.30 -4.22 29.15
N ASN A 202 8.10 -3.68 29.24
CA ASN A 202 7.61 -3.08 30.48
C ASN A 202 7.41 -4.24 31.47
N GLU A 203 8.43 -4.48 32.29
CA GLU A 203 8.47 -5.53 33.32
C GLU A 203 7.31 -5.43 34.34
N ASN A 204 6.60 -4.29 34.37
CA ASN A 204 5.49 -3.99 35.28
C ASN A 204 4.12 -3.82 34.61
N GLN A 205 3.99 -4.10 33.31
CA GLN A 205 2.70 -4.09 32.65
C GLN A 205 2.45 -5.45 32.00
N ASP A 206 1.67 -6.27 32.71
CA ASP A 206 0.81 -7.32 32.15
C ASP A 206 -0.24 -6.71 31.20
N LEU A 207 0.20 -5.88 30.26
CA LEU A 207 -0.59 -5.53 29.08
C LEU A 207 -0.76 -6.85 28.34
N GLU A 208 -1.97 -7.39 28.40
CA GLU A 208 -2.44 -8.56 27.66
C GLU A 208 -1.58 -8.75 26.41
N LYS A 209 -0.74 -9.80 26.37
CA LYS A 209 0.02 -10.14 25.14
C LYS A 209 -0.98 -10.08 24.00
N GLU A 210 -0.91 -9.04 23.17
CA GLU A 210 -1.93 -8.79 22.16
C GLU A 210 -2.03 -10.08 21.34
N LYS A 211 -3.17 -10.77 21.40
CA LYS A 211 -3.33 -12.05 20.71
C LYS A 211 -3.34 -11.76 19.21
N LEU A 212 -2.14 -11.81 18.61
CA LEU A 212 -1.90 -11.59 17.18
C LEU A 212 -2.67 -12.60 16.33
N THR A 213 -2.81 -13.82 16.86
CA THR A 213 -3.57 -14.91 16.26
C THR A 213 -4.98 -14.95 16.86
N ARG A 214 -5.95 -14.36 16.15
CA ARG A 214 -7.39 -14.50 16.46
C ARG A 214 -8.03 -15.47 15.46
N PRO A 215 -7.84 -16.80 15.62
CA PRO A 215 -8.23 -17.79 14.61
C PRO A 215 -9.75 -17.80 14.36
N PHE A 216 -10.57 -17.60 15.40
CA PHE A 216 -12.03 -17.54 15.24
C PHE A 216 -12.48 -16.33 14.43
N LEU A 217 -11.81 -15.17 14.58
CA LEU A 217 -12.09 -13.99 13.78
C LEU A 217 -11.70 -14.24 12.32
N ALA A 218 -10.50 -14.79 12.08
CA ALA A 218 -10.03 -15.11 10.73
C ALA A 218 -10.95 -16.12 10.04
N LEU A 219 -11.37 -17.17 10.74
CA LEU A 219 -12.30 -18.16 10.22
C LEU A 219 -13.69 -17.55 9.96
N GLY A 220 -14.20 -16.73 10.87
CA GLY A 220 -15.48 -16.03 10.69
C GLY A 220 -15.47 -15.13 9.45
N LEU A 221 -14.41 -14.34 9.27
CA LEU A 221 -14.23 -13.50 8.09
C LEU A 221 -14.11 -14.33 6.80
N LEU A 222 -13.35 -15.42 6.82
CA LEU A 222 -13.24 -16.35 5.70
C LEU A 222 -14.60 -16.93 5.29
N LEU A 223 -15.42 -17.36 6.25
CA LEU A 223 -16.75 -17.92 5.98
C LEU A 223 -17.70 -16.87 5.41
N ILE A 224 -17.65 -15.63 5.92
CA ILE A 224 -18.44 -14.53 5.36
C ILE A 224 -17.97 -14.21 3.94
N THR A 225 -16.66 -14.19 3.68
CA THR A 225 -16.10 -13.97 2.35
C THR A 225 -16.47 -15.09 1.38
N LEU A 226 -16.46 -16.35 1.83
CA LEU A 226 -16.95 -17.49 1.04
C LEU A 226 -18.40 -17.27 0.63
N PHE A 227 -19.26 -16.83 1.56
CA PHE A 227 -20.64 -16.53 1.24
C PHE A 227 -20.79 -15.36 0.24
N THR A 228 -20.15 -14.21 0.49
CA THR A 228 -20.28 -13.03 -0.39
C THR A 228 -19.73 -13.30 -1.79
N THR A 229 -18.59 -13.96 -1.89
CA THR A 229 -18.01 -14.34 -3.20
C THR A 229 -18.82 -15.42 -3.91
N THR A 230 -19.49 -16.34 -3.18
CA THR A 230 -20.40 -17.32 -3.81
C THR A 230 -21.64 -16.63 -4.40
N VAL A 231 -22.20 -15.63 -3.73
CA VAL A 231 -23.31 -14.83 -4.26
C VAL A 231 -22.90 -14.14 -5.56
N ILE A 232 -21.79 -13.41 -5.55
CA ILE A 232 -21.27 -12.73 -6.75
C ILE A 232 -20.92 -13.75 -7.85
N GLY A 233 -20.33 -14.89 -7.50
CA GLY A 233 -20.03 -15.96 -8.47
C GLY A 233 -21.28 -16.53 -9.15
N SER A 234 -22.42 -16.56 -8.45
CA SER A 234 -23.69 -17.01 -9.03
C SER A 234 -24.24 -15.99 -10.03
N GLU A 235 -24.09 -14.70 -9.73
CA GLU A 235 -24.44 -13.59 -10.65
C GLU A 235 -23.57 -13.62 -11.91
N LEU A 236 -22.26 -13.83 -11.76
CA LEU A 236 -21.33 -14.05 -12.88
C LEU A 236 -21.67 -15.27 -13.74
N SER A 237 -22.45 -16.22 -13.20
CA SER A 237 -22.96 -17.38 -13.95
C SER A 237 -24.31 -17.11 -14.63
N GLY A 238 -24.79 -15.86 -14.62
CA GLY A 238 -26.07 -15.44 -15.19
C GLY A 238 -27.29 -15.69 -14.31
N VAL A 239 -27.13 -15.99 -13.01
CA VAL A 239 -28.25 -16.18 -12.08
C VAL A 239 -28.70 -14.84 -11.51
N THR A 240 -29.96 -14.47 -11.71
CA THR A 240 -30.50 -13.21 -11.16
C THR A 240 -30.85 -13.33 -9.68
N ALA A 241 -30.89 -12.19 -8.96
CA ALA A 241 -31.25 -12.17 -7.55
C ALA A 241 -32.64 -12.77 -7.26
N GLU A 242 -33.59 -12.59 -8.19
CA GLU A 242 -34.95 -13.15 -8.12
C GLU A 242 -34.94 -14.68 -8.22
N GLN A 243 -34.13 -15.23 -9.13
CA GLN A 243 -33.95 -16.67 -9.29
C GLN A 243 -33.29 -17.29 -8.05
N LEU A 244 -32.33 -16.57 -7.44
CA LEU A 244 -31.66 -17.00 -6.22
C LEU A 244 -32.60 -17.03 -5.01
N GLN A 245 -33.50 -16.05 -4.91
CA GLN A 245 -34.55 -16.02 -3.89
C GLN A 245 -35.57 -17.15 -4.07
N ALA A 246 -35.92 -17.47 -5.32
CA ALA A 246 -36.84 -18.55 -5.64
C ALA A 246 -36.21 -19.94 -5.43
N ASN A 247 -34.91 -20.09 -5.71
CA ASN A 247 -34.19 -21.35 -5.52
C ASN A 247 -32.76 -21.13 -4.99
N SER A 248 -32.59 -21.36 -3.69
CA SER A 248 -31.30 -21.26 -3.01
C SER A 248 -30.27 -22.29 -3.48
N SER A 249 -30.67 -23.37 -4.18
CA SER A 249 -29.72 -24.35 -4.70
C SER A 249 -28.84 -23.78 -5.82
N LEU A 250 -29.26 -22.67 -6.46
CA LEU A 250 -28.50 -22.01 -7.52
C LEU A 250 -27.22 -21.34 -7.02
N LEU A 251 -27.08 -21.10 -5.71
CA LEU A 251 -25.84 -20.63 -5.09
C LEU A 251 -24.64 -21.52 -5.43
N ILE A 252 -24.87 -22.83 -5.63
CA ILE A 252 -23.80 -23.78 -5.93
C ILE A 252 -23.05 -23.44 -7.23
N ARG A 253 -23.69 -22.71 -8.16
CA ARG A 253 -23.07 -22.25 -9.41
C ARG A 253 -21.97 -21.21 -9.18
N GLY A 254 -22.00 -20.48 -8.06
CA GLY A 254 -20.98 -19.51 -7.70
C GLY A 254 -19.75 -20.08 -6.99
N LEU A 255 -19.79 -21.35 -6.56
CA LEU A 255 -18.67 -21.97 -5.85
C LEU A 255 -17.36 -22.02 -6.64
N PRO A 256 -17.33 -22.30 -7.96
CA PRO A 256 -16.07 -22.31 -8.72
C PRO A 256 -15.33 -20.97 -8.66
N TYR A 257 -16.06 -19.85 -8.73
CA TYR A 257 -15.47 -18.52 -8.56
C TYR A 257 -14.99 -18.30 -7.12
N SER A 258 -15.86 -18.54 -6.14
CA SER A 258 -15.58 -18.30 -4.73
C SER A 258 -14.36 -19.07 -4.23
N LEU A 259 -14.30 -20.38 -4.52
CA LEU A 259 -13.17 -21.22 -4.17
C LEU A 259 -11.90 -20.77 -4.89
N GLY A 260 -12.00 -20.41 -6.17
CA GLY A 260 -10.85 -19.93 -6.94
C GLY A 260 -10.25 -18.66 -6.35
N ILE A 261 -11.07 -17.63 -6.12
CA ILE A 261 -10.58 -16.33 -5.66
C ILE A 261 -10.05 -16.39 -4.22
N ILE A 262 -10.71 -17.15 -3.34
CA ILE A 262 -10.22 -17.37 -1.96
C ILE A 262 -8.91 -18.13 -1.97
N THR A 263 -8.74 -19.11 -2.85
CA THR A 263 -7.49 -19.87 -2.95
C THR A 263 -6.36 -18.96 -3.42
N VAL A 264 -6.58 -18.13 -4.44
CA VAL A 264 -5.58 -17.18 -4.95
C VAL A 264 -5.18 -16.17 -3.87
N LEU A 265 -6.15 -15.44 -3.31
CA LEU A 265 -5.89 -14.42 -2.29
C LEU A 265 -5.33 -15.01 -0.99
N GLY A 266 -5.86 -16.17 -0.59
CA GLY A 266 -5.43 -16.88 0.60
C GLY A 266 -3.98 -17.34 0.49
N ILE A 267 -3.57 -17.91 -0.65
CA ILE A 267 -2.17 -18.33 -0.85
C ILE A 267 -1.24 -17.14 -0.99
N HIS A 268 -1.68 -16.02 -1.59
CA HIS A 268 -0.92 -14.76 -1.62
C HIS A 268 -0.58 -14.30 -0.20
N GLU A 269 -1.59 -14.09 0.65
CA GLU A 269 -1.37 -13.61 2.03
C GLU A 269 -0.72 -14.67 2.94
N LEU A 270 -0.97 -15.96 2.70
CA LEU A 270 -0.30 -17.03 3.43
C LEU A 270 1.20 -17.07 3.10
N SER A 271 1.59 -16.76 1.87
CA SER A 271 3.00 -16.69 1.47
C SER A 271 3.72 -15.55 2.18
N HIS A 272 3.06 -14.40 2.31
CA HIS A 272 3.52 -13.30 3.17
C HIS A 272 3.68 -13.75 4.61
N TYR A 273 2.64 -14.37 5.19
CA TYR A 273 2.66 -14.85 6.57
C TYR A 273 3.80 -15.86 6.82
N LEU A 274 3.98 -16.87 5.97
CA LEU A 274 5.05 -17.86 6.11
C LEU A 274 6.43 -17.21 6.08
N THR A 275 6.63 -16.21 5.24
CA THR A 275 7.90 -15.48 5.18
C THR A 275 8.12 -14.62 6.43
N THR A 276 7.07 -14.01 7.00
CA THR A 276 7.20 -13.30 8.28
C THR A 276 7.59 -14.24 9.42
N VAL A 277 7.04 -15.47 9.45
CA VAL A 277 7.43 -16.51 10.43
C VAL A 277 8.90 -16.88 10.27
N ARG A 278 9.38 -17.07 9.03
CA ARG A 278 10.79 -17.39 8.75
C ARG A 278 11.76 -16.32 9.29
N TYR A 279 11.37 -15.05 9.22
CA TYR A 279 12.17 -13.91 9.67
C TYR A 279 11.88 -13.46 11.11
N ASN A 280 11.05 -14.20 11.86
CA ASN A 280 10.61 -13.84 13.21
C ASN A 280 9.95 -12.45 13.31
N ILE A 281 9.27 -12.04 12.24
CA ILE A 281 8.50 -10.80 12.19
C ILE A 281 7.11 -11.09 12.75
N ARG A 282 6.67 -10.31 13.75
CA ARG A 282 5.33 -10.46 14.33
C ARG A 282 4.29 -9.95 13.32
N ALA A 283 3.41 -10.85 12.87
CA ALA A 283 2.30 -10.52 11.98
C ALA A 283 1.00 -11.15 12.46
N THR A 284 -0.13 -10.58 12.07
CA THR A 284 -1.45 -11.19 12.28
C THR A 284 -1.69 -12.35 11.32
N LEU A 285 -2.69 -13.18 11.60
CA LEU A 285 -3.22 -14.12 10.61
C LEU A 285 -3.81 -13.35 9.40
N PRO A 286 -3.87 -13.97 8.21
CA PRO A 286 -4.57 -13.39 7.06
C PRO A 286 -6.05 -13.16 7.38
N TYR A 287 -6.49 -11.91 7.25
CA TYR A 287 -7.89 -11.53 7.41
C TYR A 287 -8.47 -11.17 6.05
N PHE A 288 -9.53 -11.88 5.65
CA PHE A 288 -10.29 -11.55 4.45
C PHE A 288 -11.23 -10.36 4.73
N ILE A 289 -11.42 -9.52 3.72
CA ILE A 289 -12.33 -8.38 3.77
C ILE A 289 -13.55 -8.71 2.90
N PRO A 290 -14.66 -9.20 3.48
CA PRO A 290 -15.88 -9.48 2.74
C PRO A 290 -16.60 -8.20 2.32
N ILE A 291 -17.08 -8.16 1.08
CA ILE A 291 -18.00 -7.14 0.59
C ILE A 291 -19.09 -7.80 -0.27
N PRO A 292 -20.37 -7.39 -0.18
CA PRO A 292 -21.46 -8.01 -0.92
C PRO A 292 -21.62 -7.46 -2.36
N PHE A 293 -20.62 -6.77 -2.91
CA PHE A 293 -20.66 -6.13 -4.23
C PHE A 293 -19.30 -6.24 -4.93
N PHE A 294 -19.20 -5.76 -6.17
CA PHE A 294 -17.97 -5.77 -6.98
C PHE A 294 -17.45 -7.20 -7.23
N LEU A 295 -16.38 -7.61 -6.55
CA LEU A 295 -15.78 -8.95 -6.67
C LEU A 295 -16.14 -9.88 -5.49
N GLY A 296 -17.04 -9.45 -4.60
CA GLY A 296 -17.38 -10.22 -3.40
C GLY A 296 -16.34 -10.15 -2.27
N THR A 297 -15.19 -9.53 -2.53
CA THR A 297 -14.11 -9.27 -1.56
C THR A 297 -13.24 -8.08 -1.98
N PHE A 298 -12.68 -7.36 -1.00
CA PHE A 298 -11.61 -6.39 -1.25
C PHE A 298 -10.20 -7.00 -1.19
N GLY A 299 -10.11 -8.31 -0.98
CA GLY A 299 -8.85 -9.00 -0.77
C GLY A 299 -8.72 -9.55 0.64
N ALA A 300 -7.50 -9.96 0.96
CA ALA A 300 -7.08 -10.31 2.31
C ALA A 300 -5.84 -9.47 2.65
N PHE A 301 -5.56 -9.31 3.94
CA PHE A 301 -4.36 -8.61 4.39
C PHE A 301 -3.78 -9.23 5.65
N ILE A 302 -2.47 -9.09 5.80
CA ILE A 302 -1.75 -9.28 7.07
C ILE A 302 -1.33 -7.92 7.65
N SER A 303 -1.29 -7.80 8.98
CA SER A 303 -0.79 -6.62 9.67
C SER A 303 0.52 -6.94 10.37
N LEU A 304 1.60 -6.24 9.98
CA LEU A 304 2.90 -6.32 10.65
C LEU A 304 2.85 -5.55 11.98
N ARG A 305 3.29 -6.19 13.06
CA ARG A 305 3.33 -5.66 14.44
C ARG A 305 4.76 -5.54 14.99
N SER A 306 5.75 -5.76 14.14
CA SER A 306 7.16 -5.45 14.41
C SER A 306 7.83 -4.96 13.13
N PRO A 307 8.85 -4.10 13.24
CA PRO A 307 9.62 -3.64 12.09
C PRO A 307 10.38 -4.79 11.43
N VAL A 308 10.65 -4.63 10.14
CA VAL A 308 11.41 -5.60 9.35
C VAL A 308 12.91 -5.45 9.67
N PRO A 309 13.66 -6.53 9.92
CA PRO A 309 15.03 -6.45 10.45
C PRO A 309 16.05 -5.85 9.47
N HIS A 310 15.98 -6.20 8.19
CA HIS A 310 16.92 -5.75 7.16
C HIS A 310 16.32 -5.83 5.76
N ARG A 311 16.91 -5.15 4.78
CA ARG A 311 16.43 -5.11 3.38
C ARG A 311 16.23 -6.48 2.73
N LYS A 312 17.08 -7.47 3.00
CA LYS A 312 16.89 -8.85 2.47
C LYS A 312 15.56 -9.48 2.94
N ALA A 313 15.14 -9.23 4.19
CA ALA A 313 13.88 -9.73 4.73
C ALA A 313 12.69 -8.94 4.17
N LEU A 314 12.86 -7.63 3.98
CA LEU A 314 11.85 -6.78 3.35
C LEU A 314 11.57 -7.24 1.92
N PHE A 315 12.62 -7.53 1.15
CA PHE A 315 12.51 -8.08 -0.20
C PHE A 315 11.77 -9.43 -0.21
N ASP A 316 12.21 -10.37 0.63
CA ASP A 316 11.63 -11.72 0.65
C ASP A 316 10.15 -11.70 1.06
N VAL A 317 9.78 -10.87 2.05
CA VAL A 317 8.37 -10.69 2.41
C VAL A 317 7.62 -10.11 1.21
N ALA A 318 8.07 -8.97 0.68
CA ALA A 318 7.41 -8.29 -0.43
C ALA A 318 7.15 -9.20 -1.65
N ILE A 319 8.12 -10.04 -2.02
CA ILE A 319 8.02 -10.88 -3.22
C ILE A 319 7.23 -12.17 -2.99
N SER A 320 7.17 -12.65 -1.74
CA SER A 320 6.54 -13.94 -1.42
C SER A 320 5.05 -13.98 -1.77
N GLY A 321 4.30 -12.92 -1.50
CA GLY A 321 2.89 -12.81 -1.84
C GLY A 321 2.63 -12.95 -3.35
N PRO A 322 3.15 -12.03 -4.19
CA PRO A 322 2.92 -12.07 -5.63
C PRO A 322 3.32 -13.40 -6.30
N TRP A 323 4.45 -13.99 -5.91
CA TRP A 323 4.86 -15.29 -6.46
C TRP A 323 3.96 -16.44 -6.00
N GLY A 324 3.55 -16.44 -4.73
CA GLY A 324 2.57 -17.40 -4.22
C GLY A 324 1.23 -17.30 -4.95
N GLY A 325 0.74 -16.07 -5.14
CA GLY A 325 -0.49 -15.79 -5.89
C GLY A 325 -0.40 -16.25 -7.34
N VAL A 326 0.67 -15.91 -8.05
CA VAL A 326 0.88 -16.27 -9.48
C VAL A 326 0.96 -17.77 -9.69
N LEU A 327 1.65 -18.48 -8.80
CA LEU A 327 1.80 -19.93 -8.88
C LEU A 327 0.46 -20.66 -8.91
N VAL A 328 -0.55 -20.10 -8.24
CA VAL A 328 -1.92 -20.63 -8.18
C VAL A 328 -2.78 -20.06 -9.30
N THR A 329 -2.62 -18.76 -9.56
CA THR A 329 -3.40 -18.02 -10.54
C THR A 329 -3.23 -18.58 -11.95
N ILE A 330 -2.00 -18.88 -12.37
CA ILE A 330 -1.73 -19.36 -13.74
C ILE A 330 -2.44 -20.70 -14.02
N PRO A 331 -2.28 -21.77 -13.21
CA PRO A 331 -3.01 -23.03 -13.42
C PRO A 331 -4.53 -22.86 -13.35
N LEU A 332 -5.02 -22.05 -12.41
CA LEU A 332 -6.45 -21.86 -12.22
C LEU A 332 -7.09 -21.10 -13.38
N LEU A 333 -6.41 -20.06 -13.88
CA LEU A 333 -6.81 -19.33 -15.08
C LEU A 333 -6.78 -20.26 -16.30
N PHE A 334 -5.72 -21.04 -16.48
CA PHE A 334 -5.63 -21.99 -17.58
C PHE A 334 -6.79 -22.98 -17.57
N TRP A 335 -7.08 -23.60 -16.42
CA TRP A 335 -8.22 -24.52 -16.29
C TRP A 335 -9.54 -23.80 -16.54
N GLY A 336 -9.75 -22.63 -15.95
CA GLY A 336 -10.95 -21.83 -16.20
C GLY A 336 -11.17 -21.53 -17.68
N LEU A 337 -10.11 -21.18 -18.42
CA LEU A 337 -10.18 -20.86 -19.84
C LEU A 337 -10.55 -22.07 -20.71
N THR A 338 -10.19 -23.29 -20.31
CA THR A 338 -10.64 -24.50 -21.01
C THR A 338 -12.15 -24.76 -20.88
N LEU A 339 -12.80 -24.10 -19.91
CA LEU A 339 -14.24 -24.18 -19.67
C LEU A 339 -14.99 -22.94 -20.21
N SER A 340 -14.27 -21.96 -20.74
CA SER A 340 -14.82 -20.71 -21.26
C SER A 340 -15.26 -20.85 -22.72
N ASP A 341 -16.21 -20.01 -23.13
CA ASP A 341 -16.72 -19.97 -24.49
C ASP A 341 -16.20 -18.73 -25.23
N THR A 342 -16.18 -18.78 -26.57
CA THR A 342 -15.85 -17.61 -27.40
C THR A 342 -17.11 -16.93 -27.91
N VAL A 343 -17.09 -15.60 -27.88
CA VAL A 343 -18.19 -14.74 -28.31
C VAL A 343 -17.68 -13.66 -29.26
N PRO A 344 -18.51 -13.11 -30.16
CA PRO A 344 -18.10 -11.98 -31.00
C PRO A 344 -17.73 -10.76 -30.13
N ILE A 345 -16.71 -10.00 -30.53
CA ILE A 345 -16.34 -8.77 -29.82
C ILE A 345 -17.49 -7.76 -29.90
N ASP A 346 -18.02 -7.35 -28.75
CA ASP A 346 -18.92 -6.20 -28.66
C ASP A 346 -18.13 -4.91 -28.33
N PRO A 347 -18.00 -3.96 -29.29
CA PRO A 347 -17.26 -2.73 -29.09
C PRO A 347 -17.92 -1.74 -28.12
N LYS A 348 -19.20 -1.95 -27.72
CA LYS A 348 -19.90 -1.09 -26.75
C LYS A 348 -19.71 -1.51 -25.29
N VAL A 349 -19.18 -2.72 -25.05
CA VAL A 349 -19.24 -3.41 -23.74
C VAL A 349 -17.86 -3.86 -23.23
N SER A 350 -16.79 -3.64 -24.01
CA SER A 350 -15.43 -4.08 -23.69
C SER A 350 -14.77 -3.21 -22.61
N SER A 351 -14.88 -3.58 -21.33
CA SER A 351 -14.14 -2.99 -20.20
C SER A 351 -13.31 -4.08 -19.49
N LEU A 352 -12.20 -3.70 -18.84
CA LEU A 352 -11.31 -4.58 -18.05
C LEU A 352 -12.06 -5.42 -16.99
N LEU A 353 -13.19 -4.93 -16.48
CA LEU A 353 -14.02 -5.65 -15.49
C LEU A 353 -15.27 -6.30 -16.11
N ASN A 354 -15.38 -6.29 -17.44
CA ASN A 354 -16.43 -7.04 -18.13
C ASN A 354 -15.93 -8.45 -18.45
N PHE A 355 -16.51 -9.43 -17.77
CA PHE A 355 -16.12 -10.84 -17.89
C PHE A 355 -16.89 -11.60 -18.99
N GLU A 356 -17.94 -10.99 -19.55
CA GLU A 356 -18.80 -11.61 -20.56
C GLU A 356 -18.19 -11.51 -21.97
N SER A 357 -17.46 -10.44 -22.25
CA SER A 357 -16.78 -10.21 -23.53
C SER A 357 -15.37 -9.66 -23.30
N LEU A 358 -14.49 -10.48 -22.72
CA LEU A 358 -13.11 -10.08 -22.45
C LEU A 358 -12.25 -10.22 -23.71
N ASN A 359 -11.60 -9.13 -24.12
CA ASN A 359 -10.61 -9.18 -25.19
C ASN A 359 -9.24 -9.63 -24.62
N PRO A 360 -8.71 -10.81 -25.02
CA PRO A 360 -7.46 -11.31 -24.47
C PRO A 360 -6.26 -10.42 -24.79
N ARG A 361 -6.32 -9.58 -25.84
CA ARG A 361 -5.22 -8.70 -26.27
C ARG A 361 -4.90 -7.58 -25.27
N PHE A 362 -5.75 -7.33 -24.27
CA PHE A 362 -5.48 -6.33 -23.23
C PHE A 362 -4.25 -6.65 -22.37
N SER A 363 -3.88 -7.92 -22.26
CA SER A 363 -2.72 -8.36 -21.48
C SER A 363 -1.92 -9.39 -22.27
N PHE A 364 -0.62 -9.18 -22.40
CA PHE A 364 0.28 -10.11 -23.09
C PHE A 364 0.22 -11.51 -22.47
N LEU A 365 0.30 -11.60 -21.13
CA LEU A 365 0.25 -12.87 -20.41
C LEU A 365 -1.10 -13.57 -20.57
N LEU A 366 -2.21 -12.84 -20.46
CA LEU A 366 -3.55 -13.40 -20.65
C LEU A 366 -3.70 -13.97 -22.05
N ALA A 367 -3.31 -13.22 -23.09
CA ALA A 367 -3.41 -13.66 -24.48
C ALA A 367 -2.64 -14.96 -24.72
N LEU A 368 -1.44 -15.08 -24.14
CA LEU A 368 -0.61 -16.27 -24.26
C LEU A 368 -1.29 -17.48 -23.60
N ILE A 369 -1.75 -17.34 -22.36
CA ILE A 369 -2.43 -18.41 -21.62
C ILE A 369 -3.74 -18.80 -22.32
N ALA A 370 -4.52 -17.83 -22.79
CA ALA A 370 -5.76 -18.06 -23.52
C ALA A 370 -5.53 -18.81 -24.83
N LYS A 371 -4.48 -18.45 -25.58
CA LYS A 371 -4.15 -19.18 -26.81
C LYS A 371 -3.77 -20.63 -26.54
N PHE A 372 -2.95 -20.87 -25.52
CA PHE A 372 -2.55 -22.22 -25.16
C PHE A 372 -3.72 -23.05 -24.62
N ALA A 373 -4.64 -22.45 -23.88
CA ALA A 373 -5.80 -23.14 -23.32
C ALA A 373 -6.89 -23.44 -24.38
N MET A 374 -7.20 -22.48 -25.24
CA MET A 374 -8.34 -22.55 -26.17
C MET A 374 -7.95 -22.92 -27.61
N GLY A 375 -6.67 -22.81 -27.97
CA GLY A 375 -6.14 -23.27 -29.26
C GLY A 375 -6.78 -22.57 -30.48
N SER A 376 -7.36 -23.37 -31.37
CA SER A 376 -8.01 -22.89 -32.60
C SER A 376 -9.36 -22.22 -32.36
N SER A 377 -9.98 -22.42 -31.20
CA SER A 377 -11.29 -21.82 -30.87
C SER A 377 -11.20 -20.30 -30.69
N LEU A 378 -10.00 -19.78 -30.40
CA LEU A 378 -9.73 -18.36 -30.24
C LEU A 378 -9.10 -17.81 -31.53
N GLU A 379 -9.96 -17.21 -32.35
CA GLU A 379 -9.62 -16.58 -33.63
C GLU A 379 -9.67 -15.05 -33.54
N SER A 380 -9.02 -14.39 -34.50
CA SER A 380 -9.00 -12.93 -34.59
C SER A 380 -10.41 -12.35 -34.72
N GLY A 381 -10.80 -11.48 -33.79
CA GLY A 381 -12.10 -10.83 -33.78
C GLY A 381 -13.12 -11.46 -32.81
N LEU A 382 -12.71 -12.48 -32.06
CA LEU A 382 -13.49 -13.07 -30.97
C LEU A 382 -13.01 -12.58 -29.60
N ALA A 383 -13.97 -12.37 -28.70
CA ALA A 383 -13.77 -12.19 -27.27
C ALA A 383 -14.03 -13.51 -26.53
N ILE A 384 -13.69 -13.53 -25.24
CA ILE A 384 -13.88 -14.70 -24.36
C ILE A 384 -14.97 -14.37 -23.35
N HIS A 385 -16.00 -15.23 -23.31
CA HIS A 385 -16.95 -15.27 -22.21
C HIS A 385 -16.37 -16.15 -21.11
N LEU A 386 -15.87 -15.51 -20.05
CA LEU A 386 -15.11 -16.22 -19.02
C LEU A 386 -16.02 -17.07 -18.14
N HIS A 387 -15.68 -18.36 -18.03
CA HIS A 387 -16.24 -19.20 -16.98
C HIS A 387 -15.91 -18.60 -15.59
N PRO A 388 -16.79 -18.70 -14.57
CA PRO A 388 -16.55 -18.12 -13.24
C PRO A 388 -15.19 -18.50 -12.60
N LEU A 389 -14.69 -19.70 -12.88
CA LEU A 389 -13.34 -20.11 -12.48
C LEU A 389 -12.24 -19.31 -13.19
N ALA A 390 -12.40 -19.06 -14.49
CA ALA A 390 -11.48 -18.23 -15.28
C ALA A 390 -11.48 -16.78 -14.79
N VAL A 391 -12.66 -16.26 -14.40
CA VAL A 391 -12.78 -14.93 -13.78
C VAL A 391 -11.93 -14.85 -12.51
N ALA A 392 -11.99 -15.85 -11.63
CA ALA A 392 -11.16 -15.87 -10.42
C ALA A 392 -9.66 -15.82 -10.73
N GLY A 393 -9.22 -16.58 -11.74
CA GLY A 393 -7.82 -16.53 -12.22
C GLY A 393 -7.45 -15.18 -12.84
N TYR A 394 -8.33 -14.59 -13.65
CA TYR A 394 -8.07 -13.29 -14.27
C TYR A 394 -8.00 -12.16 -13.23
N VAL A 395 -8.91 -12.17 -12.25
CA VAL A 395 -8.86 -11.27 -11.09
C VAL A 395 -7.56 -11.49 -10.30
N GLY A 396 -7.12 -12.74 -10.13
CA GLY A 396 -5.81 -13.06 -9.53
C GLY A 396 -4.63 -12.40 -10.25
N LEU A 397 -4.63 -12.37 -11.58
CA LEU A 397 -3.60 -11.67 -12.36
C LEU A 397 -3.66 -10.16 -12.11
N ILE A 398 -4.87 -9.58 -12.08
CA ILE A 398 -5.07 -8.15 -11.79
C ILE A 398 -4.52 -7.83 -10.39
N VAL A 399 -4.93 -8.58 -9.36
CA VAL A 399 -4.45 -8.38 -7.97
C VAL A 399 -2.93 -8.49 -7.89
N THR A 400 -2.34 -9.47 -8.56
CA THR A 400 -0.88 -9.61 -8.62
C THR A 400 -0.22 -8.39 -9.26
N ALA A 401 -0.71 -7.95 -10.42
CA ALA A 401 -0.16 -6.79 -11.11
C ALA A 401 -0.24 -5.54 -10.23
N LEU A 402 -1.36 -5.35 -9.53
CA LEU A 402 -1.52 -4.21 -8.64
C LEU A 402 -0.55 -4.25 -7.48
N ASN A 403 -0.41 -5.40 -6.82
CA ASN A 403 0.53 -5.58 -5.72
C ASN A 403 1.98 -5.39 -6.19
N LEU A 404 2.33 -5.82 -7.41
CA LEU A 404 3.67 -5.62 -7.97
C LEU A 404 3.94 -4.19 -8.46
N MET A 405 2.95 -3.29 -8.51
CA MET A 405 3.20 -1.91 -8.90
C MET A 405 4.21 -1.25 -7.93
N PRO A 406 5.26 -0.60 -8.44
CA PRO A 406 6.33 -0.08 -7.61
C PRO A 406 5.95 1.24 -6.93
N VAL A 407 4.91 1.25 -6.09
CA VAL A 407 4.38 2.45 -5.42
C VAL A 407 4.10 2.18 -3.94
N GLY A 408 4.65 3.03 -3.08
CA GLY A 408 4.21 3.14 -1.69
C GLY A 408 4.37 1.85 -0.88
N GLN A 409 3.29 1.45 -0.23
CA GLN A 409 3.24 0.28 0.66
C GLN A 409 2.90 -1.03 -0.06
N LEU A 410 2.67 -0.98 -1.38
CA LEU A 410 2.44 -2.19 -2.17
C LEU A 410 3.68 -3.08 -2.16
N ASP A 411 3.48 -4.37 -2.44
CA ASP A 411 4.55 -5.38 -2.50
C ASP A 411 5.68 -4.93 -3.45
N GLY A 412 5.34 -4.42 -4.64
CA GLY A 412 6.29 -3.88 -5.60
C GLY A 412 7.03 -2.64 -5.11
N GLY A 413 6.37 -1.78 -4.31
CA GLY A 413 6.99 -0.62 -3.68
C GLY A 413 8.06 -1.03 -2.68
N ASN A 414 7.73 -1.98 -1.79
CA ASN A 414 8.67 -2.54 -0.81
C ASN A 414 9.81 -3.32 -1.50
N MET A 415 9.52 -4.03 -2.61
CA MET A 415 10.52 -4.72 -3.42
C MET A 415 11.53 -3.73 -4.02
N ILE A 416 11.06 -2.67 -4.70
CA ILE A 416 11.95 -1.64 -5.28
C ILE A 416 12.73 -0.90 -4.20
N HIS A 417 12.10 -0.60 -3.06
CA HIS A 417 12.78 -0.03 -1.90
C HIS A 417 13.89 -0.94 -1.40
N ALA A 418 13.60 -2.24 -1.24
CA ALA A 418 14.61 -3.19 -0.83
C ALA A 418 15.75 -3.27 -1.87
N MET A 419 15.49 -3.27 -3.17
CA MET A 419 16.54 -3.36 -4.20
C MET A 419 17.40 -2.09 -4.32
N PHE A 420 16.77 -0.91 -4.39
CA PHE A 420 17.44 0.33 -4.80
C PHE A 420 17.49 1.42 -3.72
N GLY A 421 17.02 1.12 -2.52
CA GLY A 421 16.96 2.03 -1.38
C GLY A 421 15.79 3.02 -1.45
N GLN A 422 15.58 3.75 -0.35
CA GLN A 422 14.43 4.64 -0.17
C GLN A 422 14.33 5.73 -1.24
N LYS A 423 15.43 6.39 -1.58
CA LYS A 423 15.41 7.51 -2.53
C LYS A 423 14.94 7.09 -3.91
N THR A 424 15.50 6.01 -4.43
CA THR A 424 15.16 5.49 -5.77
C THR A 424 13.72 4.99 -5.78
N ALA A 425 13.27 4.30 -4.74
CA ALA A 425 11.89 3.85 -4.62
C ALA A 425 10.87 4.99 -4.62
N LEU A 426 11.17 6.10 -3.94
CA LEU A 426 10.33 7.29 -4.00
C LEU A 426 10.24 7.88 -5.42
N MET A 427 11.37 7.93 -6.13
CA MET A 427 11.40 8.43 -7.51
C MET A 427 10.63 7.51 -8.47
N VAL A 428 10.84 6.20 -8.37
CA VAL A 428 10.13 5.19 -9.17
C VAL A 428 8.64 5.23 -8.87
N GLY A 429 8.24 5.27 -7.60
CA GLY A 429 6.83 5.32 -7.22
C GLY A 429 6.12 6.58 -7.68
N GLN A 430 6.80 7.74 -7.65
CA GLN A 430 6.24 8.96 -8.22
C GLN A 430 6.10 8.87 -9.74
N LEU A 431 7.10 8.30 -10.44
CA LEU A 431 7.05 8.09 -11.88
C LEU A 431 5.92 7.14 -12.28
N THR A 432 5.77 6.02 -11.58
CA THR A 432 4.70 5.05 -11.82
C THR A 432 3.31 5.65 -11.62
N ARG A 433 3.11 6.49 -10.60
CA ARG A 433 1.84 7.21 -10.40
C ARG A 433 1.50 8.10 -11.59
N ILE A 434 2.48 8.87 -12.09
CA ILE A 434 2.29 9.75 -13.25
C ILE A 434 1.99 8.91 -14.51
N LEU A 435 2.75 7.84 -14.74
CA LEU A 435 2.56 6.96 -15.88
C LEU A 435 1.17 6.29 -15.86
N MET A 436 0.72 5.82 -14.70
CA MET A 436 -0.61 5.24 -14.52
C MET A 436 -1.72 6.27 -14.76
N LEU A 437 -1.52 7.53 -14.39
CA LEU A 437 -2.48 8.59 -14.69
C LEU A 437 -2.56 8.87 -16.20
N VAL A 438 -1.42 8.93 -16.89
CA VAL A 438 -1.38 9.04 -18.35
C VAL A 438 -2.06 7.85 -19.01
N LEU A 439 -1.80 6.63 -18.52
CA LEU A 439 -2.43 5.42 -19.03
C LEU A 439 -3.94 5.44 -18.82
N ALA A 440 -4.43 5.92 -17.67
CA ALA A 440 -5.86 6.05 -17.39
C ALA A 440 -6.59 7.04 -18.31
N VAL A 441 -5.88 8.05 -18.85
CA VAL A 441 -6.46 8.96 -19.86
C VAL A 441 -6.61 8.26 -21.21
N ILE A 442 -5.69 7.37 -21.55
CA ILE A 442 -5.72 6.60 -22.82
C ILE A 442 -6.72 5.45 -22.71
N GLN A 443 -6.76 4.78 -21.55
CA GLN A 443 -7.61 3.63 -21.26
C GLN A 443 -8.35 3.88 -19.93
N PRO A 444 -9.62 4.34 -19.98
CA PRO A 444 -10.41 4.68 -18.80
C PRO A 444 -10.54 3.56 -17.77
N ASP A 445 -10.38 2.30 -18.17
CA ASP A 445 -10.39 1.13 -17.29
C ASP A 445 -9.34 1.18 -16.16
N PHE A 446 -8.23 1.89 -16.36
CA PHE A 446 -7.19 2.07 -15.34
C PHE A 446 -7.44 3.24 -14.39
N LEU A 447 -8.52 4.01 -14.58
CA LEU A 447 -8.81 5.21 -13.79
C LEU A 447 -8.95 4.90 -12.29
N LEU A 448 -9.69 3.83 -11.94
CA LEU A 448 -9.83 3.41 -10.55
C LEU A 448 -8.46 3.14 -9.91
N TRP A 449 -7.60 2.39 -10.61
CA TRP A 449 -6.26 2.05 -10.14
C TRP A 449 -5.35 3.27 -10.03
N ALA A 450 -5.40 4.18 -11.01
CA ALA A 450 -4.66 5.43 -10.98
C ALA A 450 -5.07 6.32 -9.79
N ILE A 451 -6.37 6.40 -9.47
CA ILE A 451 -6.87 7.13 -8.30
C ILE A 451 -6.38 6.48 -7.00
N LEU A 452 -6.50 5.15 -6.88
CA LEU A 452 -6.04 4.42 -5.69
C LEU A 452 -4.54 4.65 -5.44
N LEU A 453 -3.72 4.56 -6.49
CA LEU A 453 -2.29 4.86 -6.43
C LEU A 453 -1.99 6.33 -6.11
N LEU A 454 -2.82 7.25 -6.59
CA LEU A 454 -2.66 8.68 -6.31
C LEU A 454 -2.95 9.00 -4.84
N LEU A 455 -3.89 8.29 -4.21
CA LEU A 455 -4.22 8.50 -2.80
C LEU A 455 -3.24 7.82 -1.84
N MET A 456 -2.50 6.81 -2.32
CA MET A 456 -1.54 6.08 -1.50
C MET A 456 -0.26 6.91 -1.22
N PRO A 457 0.25 6.91 0.03
CA PRO A 457 1.56 7.49 0.32
C PRO A 457 2.68 6.75 -0.42
N VAL A 458 3.63 7.48 -1.00
CA VAL A 458 4.78 6.88 -1.71
C VAL A 458 5.84 6.34 -0.74
N ASN A 459 5.82 6.78 0.52
CA ASN A 459 6.82 6.39 1.50
C ASN A 459 6.54 4.98 2.02
N ALA A 460 7.45 4.05 1.72
CA ALA A 460 7.53 2.75 2.37
C ALA A 460 8.10 2.88 3.79
N GLN A 461 7.73 1.96 4.68
CA GLN A 461 8.34 1.86 6.00
C GLN A 461 9.74 1.24 5.87
N PRO A 462 10.80 1.93 6.31
CA PRO A 462 12.16 1.42 6.16
C PRO A 462 12.43 0.25 7.10
N ALA A 463 13.34 -0.63 6.70
CA ALA A 463 13.84 -1.68 7.59
C ALA A 463 14.71 -1.10 8.73
N LEU A 464 14.93 -1.89 9.78
CA LEU A 464 15.85 -1.49 10.85
C LEU A 464 17.28 -1.34 10.33
N ASN A 465 17.71 -2.21 9.43
CA ASN A 465 18.94 -2.06 8.67
C ASN A 465 18.62 -1.86 7.19
N ASP A 466 18.59 -0.58 6.78
CA ASP A 466 18.21 -0.13 5.44
C ASP A 466 19.42 0.18 4.53
N VAL A 467 20.64 0.03 5.05
CA VAL A 467 21.88 0.28 4.29
C VAL A 467 22.40 -1.00 3.63
N THR A 468 22.04 -2.17 4.16
CA THR A 468 22.56 -3.44 3.66
C THR A 468 22.00 -3.78 2.28
N GLU A 469 22.90 -4.07 1.34
CA GLU A 469 22.55 -4.45 -0.03
C GLU A 469 21.96 -5.87 -0.14
N LEU A 470 21.28 -6.12 -1.27
CA LEU A 470 20.76 -7.44 -1.63
C LEU A 470 21.86 -8.30 -2.27
N ASP A 471 21.60 -9.60 -2.36
CA ASP A 471 22.40 -10.51 -3.15
C ASP A 471 21.90 -10.58 -4.59
N ASN A 472 22.82 -10.87 -5.53
CA ASN A 472 22.55 -10.95 -6.96
C ASN A 472 21.35 -11.84 -7.34
N LYS A 473 21.05 -12.89 -6.54
CA LYS A 473 19.90 -13.76 -6.79
C LYS A 473 18.58 -13.04 -6.55
N ARG A 474 18.46 -12.29 -5.44
CA ARG A 474 17.26 -11.50 -5.13
C ARG A 474 17.06 -10.40 -6.16
N ASP A 475 18.14 -9.72 -6.57
CA ASP A 475 18.04 -8.71 -7.62
C ASP A 475 17.49 -9.29 -8.93
N PHE A 476 17.97 -10.48 -9.32
CA PHE A 476 17.44 -11.17 -10.49
C PHE A 476 15.94 -11.51 -10.35
N ILE A 477 15.51 -12.06 -9.21
CA ILE A 477 14.09 -12.39 -8.98
C ILE A 477 13.23 -11.11 -8.98
N GLY A 478 13.75 -9.99 -8.45
CA GLY A 478 13.09 -8.69 -8.50
C GLY A 478 12.89 -8.20 -9.93
N LEU A 479 13.92 -8.31 -10.77
CA LEU A 479 13.82 -7.99 -12.20
C LEU A 479 12.81 -8.88 -12.93
N VAL A 480 12.79 -10.19 -12.64
CA VAL A 480 11.77 -11.11 -13.21
C VAL A 480 10.36 -10.69 -12.78
N SER A 481 10.19 -10.24 -11.54
CA SER A 481 8.88 -9.79 -11.02
C SER A 481 8.40 -8.50 -11.69
N LEU A 482 9.32 -7.57 -11.99
CA LEU A 482 9.01 -6.38 -12.79
C LEU A 482 8.67 -6.76 -14.23
N ALA A 483 9.39 -7.71 -14.83
CA ALA A 483 9.06 -8.22 -16.15
C ALA A 483 7.66 -8.89 -16.18
N LEU A 484 7.34 -9.66 -15.13
CA LEU A 484 6.00 -10.25 -14.96
C LEU A 484 4.91 -9.17 -14.88
N LEU A 485 5.13 -8.11 -14.10
CA LEU A 485 4.22 -6.96 -14.06
C LEU A 485 3.98 -6.37 -15.46
N LEU A 486 5.06 -6.14 -16.22
CA LEU A 486 4.95 -5.61 -17.57
C LEU A 486 4.20 -6.56 -18.50
N PHE A 487 4.37 -7.87 -18.35
CA PHE A 487 3.67 -8.86 -19.16
C PHE A 487 2.18 -8.95 -18.81
N ILE A 488 1.79 -8.63 -17.57
CA ILE A 488 0.38 -8.57 -17.19
C ILE A 488 -0.24 -7.25 -17.66
N LEU A 489 0.45 -6.13 -17.50
CA LEU A 489 -0.11 -4.79 -17.75
C LEU A 489 -0.10 -4.37 -19.23
N LEU A 490 0.92 -4.77 -19.99
CA LEU A 490 1.06 -4.33 -21.37
C LEU A 490 0.18 -5.14 -22.34
N PRO A 491 -0.48 -4.48 -23.30
CA PRO A 491 -1.26 -5.16 -24.32
C PRO A 491 -0.36 -5.97 -25.26
N LEU A 492 -0.96 -6.98 -25.90
CA LEU A 492 -0.27 -7.84 -26.86
C LEU A 492 0.20 -7.01 -28.08
N PRO A 493 1.50 -7.00 -28.42
CA PRO A 493 1.98 -6.32 -29.63
C PRO A 493 1.37 -6.92 -30.90
N GLY A 494 0.96 -6.07 -31.85
CA GLY A 494 0.25 -6.51 -33.07
C GLY A 494 1.00 -7.53 -33.92
N VAL A 495 2.34 -7.49 -33.93
CA VAL A 495 3.19 -8.48 -34.64
C VAL A 495 3.00 -9.88 -34.04
N ILE A 496 2.92 -9.98 -32.72
CA ILE A 496 2.75 -11.25 -32.00
C ILE A 496 1.30 -11.70 -32.10
N ALA A 497 0.34 -10.77 -32.05
CA ALA A 497 -1.08 -11.05 -32.30
C ALA A 497 -1.31 -11.71 -33.66
N GLY A 498 -0.67 -11.19 -34.71
CA GLY A 498 -0.70 -11.79 -36.05
C GLY A 498 -0.07 -13.18 -36.12
N LEU A 499 1.02 -13.42 -35.39
CA LEU A 499 1.65 -14.74 -35.32
C LEU A 499 0.79 -15.76 -34.56
N LEU A 500 0.06 -15.30 -33.53
CA LEU A 500 -0.83 -16.14 -32.73
C LEU A 500 -2.24 -16.30 -33.35
N ASN A 501 -2.56 -15.61 -34.44
CA ASN A 501 -3.91 -15.55 -35.04
C ASN A 501 -5.00 -15.12 -34.02
N ILE A 502 -4.68 -14.16 -33.13
CA ILE A 502 -5.61 -13.64 -32.10
C ILE A 502 -5.83 -12.18 -32.28
#